data_AF-A0A4Z0QZA8-F1
#
_entry.id   AF-A0A4Z0QZA8-F1
#
_cell.length_a   1.000
_cell.length_b   1.000
_cell.length_c   1.000
_cell.angle_alpha   90.00
_cell.angle_beta   90.00
_cell.angle_gamma   90.00
#
_symmetry.space_group_name_H-M   'P 1'
#
loop_
_entity.id
_entity.type
_entity.pdbx_description
1 polymer ?
#
loop_
_entity_poly.entity_id
_entity_poly.type
_entity_poly.pdbx_seq_one_letter_code
_entity_poly.pdbx_strand_id
1 'polypeptide(L)' 'LGCGTWAGSSVSENVTPLHLINIKRVAWHLGIPERKPVEPMTMGTDERVQSQNQPVDTQLVQEIVKQVMQHLNKMS' A
#
# COMPACT_ATOMS: atom_id res chain seq x y z
N LEU A 1 28.48 -6.59 -18.10
CA LEU A 1 27.32 -5.75 -18.44
C LEU A 1 26.07 -6.44 -17.93
N GLY A 2 25.47 -5.92 -16.87
CA GLY A 2 24.14 -6.33 -16.42
C GLY A 2 23.06 -5.77 -17.36
N CYS A 3 21.95 -6.48 -17.49
CA CYS A 3 20.82 -6.09 -18.35
C CYS A 3 19.57 -5.67 -17.57
N GLY A 4 19.65 -5.58 -16.23
CA GLY A 4 18.56 -5.17 -15.35
C GLY A 4 17.36 -6.13 -15.28
N THR A 5 16.41 -5.80 -14.38
CA THR A 5 15.28 -6.68 -14.03
C THR A 5 14.41 -7.04 -15.24
N TRP A 6 14.23 -6.12 -16.19
CA TRP A 6 13.44 -6.35 -17.40
C TRP A 6 13.98 -7.47 -18.29
N ALA A 7 15.30 -7.71 -18.25
CA ALA A 7 15.95 -8.78 -18.99
C ALA A 7 16.34 -9.96 -18.07
N GLY A 8 15.75 -10.04 -16.87
CA GLY A 8 15.98 -11.14 -15.93
C GLY A 8 17.32 -11.08 -15.18
N SER A 9 17.99 -9.92 -15.14
CA SER A 9 19.22 -9.72 -14.37
C SER A 9 18.97 -8.89 -13.12
N SER A 10 19.58 -9.27 -11.99
CA SER A 10 19.50 -8.49 -10.73
C SER A 10 20.34 -7.22 -10.73
N VAL A 11 21.21 -7.04 -11.74
CA VAL A 11 22.13 -5.90 -11.89
C VAL A 11 22.02 -5.29 -13.29
N SER A 12 22.20 -3.98 -13.40
CA SER A 12 22.23 -3.23 -14.67
C SER A 12 23.60 -2.64 -14.99
N GLU A 13 24.50 -2.59 -14.01
CA GLU A 13 25.86 -2.10 -14.18
C GLU A 13 26.84 -3.18 -14.64
N ASN A 14 28.11 -2.79 -14.83
CA ASN A 14 29.17 -3.76 -15.01
C ASN A 14 29.46 -4.49 -13.70
N VAL A 15 29.43 -5.82 -13.76
CA VAL A 15 29.80 -6.66 -12.63
C VAL A 15 31.26 -6.39 -12.26
N THR A 16 31.46 -6.14 -10.97
CA THR A 16 32.74 -5.91 -10.31
C THR A 16 32.88 -6.89 -9.13
N PRO A 17 34.08 -7.07 -8.57
CA PRO A 17 34.29 -7.98 -7.43
C PRO A 17 33.38 -7.72 -6.22
N LEU A 18 32.92 -6.48 -5.99
CA LEU A 18 32.02 -6.15 -4.88
C LEU A 18 30.67 -6.89 -4.97
N HIS A 19 30.22 -7.24 -6.17
CA HIS A 19 29.01 -8.03 -6.38
C HIS A 19 29.16 -9.50 -5.94
N LEU A 20 30.39 -9.97 -5.73
CA LEU A 20 30.70 -11.37 -5.41
C LEU A 20 31.03 -11.59 -3.93
N ILE A 21 30.94 -10.55 -3.10
CA ILE A 21 31.22 -10.65 -1.67
C ILE A 21 30.05 -10.18 -0.83
N ASN A 22 29.71 -10.98 0.18
CA ASN A 22 28.68 -10.63 1.14
C ASN A 22 29.20 -9.60 2.16
N ILE A 23 28.34 -8.65 2.53
CA ILE A 23 28.61 -7.68 3.61
C ILE A 23 27.85 -8.13 4.85
N LYS A 24 28.57 -8.46 5.93
CA LYS A 24 27.98 -8.67 7.26
C LYS A 24 27.88 -7.34 8.00
N ARG A 25 26.66 -6.91 8.36
CA ARG A 25 26.41 -5.68 9.12
C ARG A 25 26.11 -6.03 10.57
N VAL A 26 26.81 -5.37 11.50
CA VAL A 26 26.49 -5.41 12.93
C VAL A 26 25.62 -4.20 13.24
N ALA A 27 24.42 -4.43 13.78
CA ALA A 27 23.48 -3.39 14.14
C ALA A 27 23.06 -3.56 15.61
N TRP A 28 23.08 -2.45 16.36
CA TRP A 28 22.63 -2.42 17.75
C TRP A 28 21.23 -1.81 17.85
N HIS A 29 20.51 -2.21 18.89
CA HIS A 29 19.21 -1.64 19.19
C HIS A 29 19.35 -0.18 19.66
N LEU A 30 18.60 0.74 19.05
CA LEU A 30 18.63 2.17 19.36
C LEU A 30 17.45 2.65 20.23
N GLY A 31 16.69 1.74 20.85
CA GLY A 31 15.52 2.09 21.66
C GLY A 31 14.27 2.43 20.84
N ILE A 32 14.27 2.15 19.54
CA ILE A 32 13.12 2.39 18.67
C ILE A 32 12.06 1.30 18.97
N PRO A 33 10.78 1.67 19.19
CA PRO A 33 9.72 0.69 19.40
C PRO A 33 9.61 -0.30 18.24
N GLU A 34 9.35 -1.56 18.54
CA GLU A 34 9.19 -2.58 17.52
C GLU A 34 7.99 -2.29 16.62
N ARG A 35 8.15 -2.55 15.32
CA ARG A 35 7.05 -2.47 14.36
C ARG A 35 6.07 -3.60 14.67
N LYS A 36 4.77 -3.30 14.69
CA LYS A 36 3.73 -4.33 14.76
C LYS A 36 3.94 -5.37 13.66
N PRO A 37 3.75 -6.68 13.94
CA PRO A 37 3.84 -7.73 12.93
C PRO A 37 3.00 -7.37 11.70
N VAL A 38 3.55 -7.63 10.52
CA VAL A 38 2.78 -7.52 9.28
C VAL A 38 1.85 -8.73 9.26
N GLU A 39 0.55 -8.48 9.33
CA GLU A 39 -0.45 -9.54 9.11
C GLU A 39 -0.21 -10.15 7.70
N PRO A 40 -0.27 -11.48 7.57
CA PRO A 40 0.00 -12.14 6.29
C PRO A 40 -0.95 -11.62 5.22
N MET A 41 -0.39 -11.22 4.07
CA MET A 41 -1.18 -10.93 2.88
C MET A 41 -1.84 -12.24 2.43
N THR A 42 -3.16 -12.34 2.54
CA THR A 42 -3.92 -13.43 1.93
C THR A 42 -3.75 -13.31 0.41
N MET A 43 -3.07 -14.28 -0.21
CA MET A 43 -3.05 -14.47 -1.66
C MET A 43 -4.47 -14.79 -2.11
N GLY A 44 -5.26 -13.76 -2.42
CA GLY A 44 -6.50 -13.93 -3.15
C GLY A 44 -6.16 -14.50 -4.52
N THR A 45 -6.67 -15.69 -4.83
CA THR A 45 -6.96 -16.07 -6.21
C THR A 45 -7.69 -14.91 -6.87
N ASP A 46 -7.28 -14.53 -8.08
CA ASP A 46 -7.87 -13.45 -8.88
C ASP A 46 -9.39 -13.29 -8.70
N GLU A 47 -9.79 -12.46 -7.75
CA GLU A 47 -11.10 -11.82 -7.75
C GLU A 47 -10.86 -10.40 -8.23
N ARG A 48 -10.85 -10.28 -9.56
CA ARG A 48 -11.34 -9.12 -10.30
C ARG A 48 -12.27 -8.33 -9.39
N VAL A 49 -11.79 -7.17 -8.89
CA VAL A 49 -12.47 -6.25 -7.96
C VAL A 49 -13.97 -6.44 -8.05
N GLN A 50 -14.51 -7.31 -7.19
CA GLN A 50 -15.94 -7.30 -6.94
C GLN A 50 -16.12 -5.98 -6.23
N SER A 51 -16.62 -4.98 -6.95
CA SER A 51 -17.18 -3.77 -6.38
C SER A 51 -17.91 -4.22 -5.14
N GLN A 52 -17.40 -3.86 -3.96
CA GLN A 52 -18.14 -4.03 -2.74
C GLN A 52 -19.42 -3.24 -2.96
N ASN A 53 -20.48 -3.94 -3.34
CA ASN A 53 -21.83 -3.40 -3.33
C ASN A 53 -22.18 -3.38 -1.84
N GLN A 54 -21.50 -2.51 -1.09
CA GLN A 54 -21.94 -2.15 0.25
C GLN A 54 -23.35 -1.61 0.04
N PRO A 55 -24.36 -2.17 0.73
CA PRO A 55 -25.70 -1.61 0.66
C PRO A 55 -25.58 -0.15 1.10
N VAL A 56 -25.76 0.76 0.16
CA VAL A 56 -25.73 2.19 0.45
C VAL A 56 -26.85 2.44 1.45
N ASP A 57 -26.48 2.87 2.66
CA ASP A 57 -27.46 3.15 3.71
C ASP A 57 -28.31 4.36 3.29
N THR A 58 -29.55 4.08 2.93
CA THR A 58 -30.50 5.07 2.42
C THR A 58 -30.86 6.10 3.49
N GLN A 59 -30.75 5.76 4.78
CA GLN A 59 -31.00 6.71 5.86
C GLN A 59 -29.90 7.77 5.95
N LEU A 60 -28.65 7.34 5.81
CA LEU A 60 -27.51 8.26 5.81
C LEU A 60 -27.59 9.23 4.62
N VAL A 61 -27.96 8.74 3.44
CA VAL A 61 -28.15 9.58 2.24
C VAL A 61 -29.23 10.64 2.49
N GLN A 62 -30.36 10.27 3.09
CA GLN A 62 -31.43 11.21 3.40
C GLN A 62 -30.99 12.29 4.39
N GLU A 63 -30.23 11.92 5.43
CA GLU A 63 -29.74 12.89 6.41
C GLU A 63 -28.74 13.87 5.80
N ILE A 64 -27.84 13.39 4.94
CA ILE A 64 -26.89 14.25 4.21
C ILE A 64 -27.66 15.24 3.32
N VAL A 65 -28.64 14.78 2.55
CA VAL A 65 -29.44 15.66 1.66
C VAL A 65 -30.17 16.72 2.47
N LYS A 66 -30.79 16.35 3.59
CA LYS A 66 -31.47 17.28 4.49
C LYS A 66 -30.51 18.34 5.03
N GLN A 67 -29.32 17.94 5.47
CA GLN A 67 -28.32 18.85 6.00
C GLN A 67 -27.82 19.84 4.94
N VAL A 68 -27.58 19.37 3.72
CA VAL A 68 -27.18 20.24 2.60
C VAL A 68 -28.29 21.24 2.27
N MET A 69 -29.53 20.80 2.14
CA MET A 69 -30.66 21.69 1.83
C MET A 69 -30.88 22.74 2.93
N GLN A 70 -30.73 22.35 4.20
CA GLN A 70 -30.82 23.28 5.32
C GLN A 70 -29.70 24.33 5.29
N HIS A 71 -28.48 23.92 4.94
CA HIS A 71 -27.35 24.84 4.85
C HIS A 71 -27.51 25.83 3.69
N LEU A 72 -28.02 25.37 2.55
CA LEU A 72 -28.31 26.23 1.40
C LEU A 72 -29.42 27.25 1.71
N ASN A 73 -30.50 26.84 2.36
CA ASN A 73 -31.60 27.73 2.73
C ASN A 73 -31.23 28.73 3.84
N LYS A 74 -30.25 28.41 4.70
CA LYS A 74 -29.72 29.36 5.69
C LYS A 74 -28.80 30.44 5.10
N MET A 75 -28.32 30.23 3.87
CA MET A 75 -27.38 31.12 3.20
C MET A 75 -28.06 32.08 2.20
N SER A 76 -29.37 31.95 2.02
CA SER A 76 -30.24 32.88 1.29
C SER A 76 -31.05 33.73 2.26
#